data_AF-A0A968A4T4-F1
#
_entry.id   AF-A0A968A4T4-F1
#
_cell.length_a   1.000
_cell.length_b   1.000
_cell.length_c   1.000
_cell.angle_alpha   90.00
_cell.angle_beta   90.00
_cell.angle_gamma   90.00
#
_symmetry.space_group_name_H-M   'P 1'
#
loop_
_entity.id
_entity.type
_entity.pdbx_description
1 polymer ?
#
loop_
_entity_poly.entity_id
_entity_poly.type
_entity_poly.pdbx_seq_one_letter_code
_entity_poly.pdbx_strand_id
1 'polypeptide(L)'
;VATMILVYEGGLDQKTAENVLHGESWPQGHLLPEALTAHCGYIDASTLKCARIMRIAVHPAVQGRGLGSAIMDFSCEHAKAQMCDYIG
;
A
#
# COMPACT_ATOMS: atom_id res chain seq x y z
N VAL A 1 0.15 15.64 -17.90
CA VAL A 1 -0.14 15.55 -16.44
C VAL A 1 0.02 14.10 -15.99
N ALA A 2 0.42 13.88 -14.74
CA ALA A 2 0.40 12.59 -14.07
C ALA A 2 -0.45 12.69 -12.80
N THR A 3 -1.13 11.60 -12.42
CA THR A 3 -1.96 11.51 -11.22
C THR A 3 -1.80 10.13 -10.57
N MET A 4 -1.97 10.07 -9.25
CA MET A 4 -1.89 8.86 -8.44
C MET A 4 -2.98 8.87 -7.37
N ILE A 5 -3.53 7.69 -7.08
CA ILE A 5 -4.46 7.45 -5.97
C ILE A 5 -3.78 6.47 -5.01
N LEU A 6 -3.60 6.93 -3.76
CA LEU A 6 -3.10 6.13 -2.65
C LEU A 6 -4.25 5.77 -1.71
N VAL A 7 -4.19 4.58 -1.12
CA VAL A 7 -5.06 4.15 -0.03
C VAL A 7 -4.20 3.78 1.16
N TYR A 8 -4.53 4.33 2.33
CA TYR A 8 -3.83 3.99 3.56
C TYR A 8 -4.45 2.75 4.20
N GLU A 9 -3.62 1.77 4.49
CA GLU A 9 -4.01 0.45 5.00
C GLU A 9 -3.07 0.00 6.12
N GLY A 10 -3.31 -1.21 6.62
CA GLY A 10 -2.60 -1.79 7.77
C GLY A 10 -2.92 -1.13 9.11
N GLY A 11 -2.00 -1.23 10.08
CA GLY A 11 -2.20 -0.72 11.44
C GLY A 11 -3.20 -1.54 12.26
N LEU A 12 -3.39 -2.82 11.92
CA LEU A 12 -4.30 -3.72 12.62
C LEU A 12 -3.69 -4.15 13.97
N ASP A 13 -4.54 -4.45 14.94
CA ASP A 13 -4.08 -5.03 16.19
C ASP A 13 -3.56 -6.47 15.98
N GLN A 14 -2.69 -6.91 16.89
CA GLN A 14 -2.02 -8.20 16.81
C GLN A 14 -2.99 -9.37 16.66
N LYS A 15 -4.12 -9.35 17.39
CA LYS A 15 -5.11 -10.43 17.33
C LYS A 15 -5.77 -10.48 15.96
N THR A 16 -6.11 -9.33 15.38
CA THR A 16 -6.66 -9.28 14.02
C THR A 16 -5.64 -9.77 12.99
N ALA A 17 -4.37 -9.40 13.10
CA ALA A 17 -3.31 -9.88 12.20
C ALA A 17 -3.10 -11.40 12.28
N GLU A 18 -3.14 -11.99 13.47
CA GLU A 18 -3.08 -13.44 13.67
C GLU A 18 -4.28 -14.15 13.03
N ASN A 19 -5.49 -13.61 13.21
CA ASN A 19 -6.68 -14.18 12.57
C ASN A 19 -6.58 -14.11 11.04
N VAL A 20 -6.01 -13.05 10.46
CA VAL A 20 -5.77 -12.94 9.01
C VAL A 20 -4.79 -14.02 8.55
N LEU A 21 -3.69 -14.24 9.27
CA LEU A 21 -2.71 -15.28 8.97
C LEU A 21 -3.34 -16.68 8.93
N HIS A 22 -4.26 -16.96 9.85
CA HIS A 22 -4.97 -18.24 9.93
C HIS A 22 -6.19 -18.33 8.99
N GLY A 23 -6.51 -17.26 8.25
CA GLY A 23 -7.66 -17.21 7.33
C GLY A 23 -9.01 -17.11 8.03
N GLU A 24 -9.03 -16.69 9.30
CA GLU A 24 -10.21 -16.62 10.17
C GLU A 24 -10.90 -15.25 10.13
N SER A 25 -10.23 -14.20 9.65
CA SER A 25 -10.77 -12.83 9.57
C SER A 25 -10.32 -12.11 8.30
N TRP A 26 -11.21 -11.28 7.73
CA TRP A 26 -11.02 -10.53 6.49
C TRP A 26 -11.38 -9.05 6.70
N PRO A 27 -10.48 -8.26 7.31
CA PRO A 27 -10.72 -6.86 7.62
C PRO A 27 -10.87 -6.04 6.34
N GLN A 28 -12.02 -5.37 6.18
CA GLN A 28 -12.32 -4.61 4.98
C GLN A 28 -11.38 -3.42 4.80
N GLY A 29 -10.87 -3.24 3.59
CA GLY A 29 -10.02 -2.09 3.24
C GLY A 29 -8.53 -2.27 3.49
N HIS A 30 -8.06 -3.48 3.82
CA HIS A 30 -6.65 -3.76 4.12
C HIS A 30 -6.00 -4.75 3.13
N LEU A 31 -6.30 -4.59 1.84
CA LEU A 31 -6.02 -5.58 0.79
C LEU A 31 -4.54 -5.98 0.68
N LEU A 32 -3.62 -5.02 0.64
CA LEU A 32 -2.18 -5.31 0.52
C LEU A 32 -1.61 -5.99 1.78
N PRO A 33 -1.81 -5.44 3.00
CA PRO A 33 -1.35 -6.09 4.22
C PRO A 33 -1.92 -7.50 4.39
N GLU A 34 -3.21 -7.67 4.10
CA GLU A 34 -3.90 -8.95 4.18
C GLU A 34 -3.30 -9.97 3.21
N ALA A 35 -3.07 -9.59 1.95
CA ALA A 35 -2.45 -10.48 0.97
C ALA A 35 -1.02 -10.87 1.39
N LEU A 36 -0.23 -9.92 1.91
CA LEU A 36 1.13 -10.19 2.40
C LEU A 36 1.12 -11.13 3.61
N THR A 37 0.17 -10.98 4.52
CA THR A 37 0.05 -11.85 5.69
C THR A 37 -0.49 -13.23 5.30
N ALA A 38 -1.64 -13.31 4.62
CA ALA A 38 -2.32 -14.55 4.33
C ALA A 38 -1.65 -15.40 3.24
N HIS A 39 -0.99 -14.78 2.26
CA HIS A 39 -0.40 -15.50 1.11
C HIS A 39 1.12 -15.53 1.11
N CYS A 40 1.78 -14.55 1.74
CA CYS A 40 3.24 -14.50 1.80
C CYS A 40 3.80 -14.79 3.20
N GLY A 41 2.94 -14.94 4.22
CA GLY A 41 3.37 -15.26 5.59
C GLY A 41 4.02 -14.10 6.34
N TYR A 42 3.92 -12.87 5.84
CA TYR A 42 4.42 -11.69 6.53
C TYR A 42 3.42 -11.24 7.58
N ILE A 43 3.51 -11.82 8.78
CA ILE A 43 2.62 -11.52 9.92
C ILE A 43 2.60 -10.01 10.21
N ASP A 44 3.80 -9.41 10.24
CA ASP A 44 3.95 -8.00 10.59
C ASP A 44 3.29 -7.06 9.58
N ALA A 45 3.10 -7.49 8.31
CA ALA A 45 2.55 -6.64 7.25
C ALA A 45 1.19 -6.03 7.62
N SER A 46 0.33 -6.81 8.28
CA SER A 46 -1.00 -6.38 8.75
C SER A 46 -0.94 -5.39 9.92
N THR A 47 0.07 -5.49 10.77
CA THR A 47 0.27 -4.59 11.93
C THR A 47 0.96 -3.28 11.55
N LEU A 48 1.80 -3.31 10.52
CA LEU A 48 2.47 -2.15 9.94
C LEU A 48 1.48 -1.30 9.14
N LYS A 49 1.76 0.00 9.01
CA LYS A 49 0.97 0.93 8.19
C LYS A 49 1.53 0.97 6.77
N CYS A 50 0.67 0.96 5.77
CA CYS A 50 1.11 1.09 4.38
C CYS A 50 0.29 2.05 3.55
N ALA A 51 0.92 2.56 2.49
CA ALA A 51 0.24 3.27 1.42
C ALA A 51 0.16 2.35 0.20
N ARG A 52 -1.04 1.89 -0.15
CA ARG A 52 -1.24 1.10 -1.37
C ARG A 52 -1.49 2.01 -2.56
N ILE A 53 -0.77 1.79 -3.66
CA ILE A 53 -0.98 2.45 -4.94
C ILE A 53 -2.18 1.78 -5.62
N MET A 54 -3.34 2.41 -5.50
CA MET A 54 -4.54 1.93 -6.17
C MET A 54 -4.51 2.22 -7.67
N ARG A 55 -3.99 3.39 -8.06
CA ARG A 55 -3.92 3.79 -9.46
C ARG A 55 -2.83 4.81 -9.70
N ILE A 56 -2.17 4.68 -10.84
CA ILE A 56 -1.31 5.72 -11.42
C ILE A 56 -1.70 5.92 -12.88
N ALA A 57 -1.71 7.17 -13.36
CA ALA A 57 -1.97 7.48 -14.75
C ALA A 57 -1.14 8.66 -15.23
N VAL A 58 -0.52 8.53 -16.40
CA VAL A 58 0.18 9.60 -17.11
C VAL A 58 -0.53 9.84 -18.43
N HIS A 59 -0.88 11.10 -18.70
CA HIS A 59 -1.56 11.48 -19.94
C HIS A 59 -0.74 11.04 -21.18
N PRO A 60 -1.33 10.37 -22.19
CA PRO A 60 -0.61 9.76 -23.29
C PRO A 60 0.39 10.69 -24.01
N ALA A 61 -0.02 11.93 -24.29
CA ALA A 61 0.81 12.93 -24.97
C ALA A 61 2.13 13.28 -24.26
N VAL A 62 2.31 12.90 -22.99
CA VAL A 62 3.51 13.20 -22.19
C VAL A 62 4.13 11.95 -21.54
N GLN A 63 3.75 10.76 -22.01
CA GLN A 63 4.42 9.51 -21.61
C GLN A 63 5.87 9.47 -22.10
N GLY A 64 6.70 8.63 -21.49
CA GLY A 64 8.13 8.52 -21.81
C GLY A 64 8.99 9.71 -21.36
N ARG A 65 8.41 10.70 -20.66
CA ARG A 65 9.10 11.91 -20.18
C ARG A 65 9.44 11.89 -18.68
N GLY A 66 9.42 10.72 -18.04
CA GLY A 66 9.77 10.57 -16.62
C GLY A 66 8.70 10.98 -15.60
N LEU A 67 7.53 11.49 -16.02
CA LEU A 67 6.47 11.92 -15.09
C LEU A 67 5.93 10.80 -14.19
N GLY A 68 5.90 9.56 -14.69
CA GLY A 68 5.47 8.39 -13.90
C GLY A 68 6.46 8.06 -12.78
N SER A 69 7.76 8.14 -13.06
CA SER A 69 8.81 7.98 -12.05
C SER A 69 8.78 9.13 -11.05
N ALA A 70 8.64 10.38 -11.53
CA ALA A 70 8.60 11.55 -10.66
C ALA A 70 7.44 11.49 -9.63
N ILE A 71 6.25 11.04 -10.04
CA ILE A 71 5.13 10.90 -9.08
C ILE A 71 5.31 9.68 -8.15
N MET A 72 6.05 8.65 -8.57
CA MET A 72 6.41 7.51 -7.71
C MET A 72 7.44 7.89 -6.65
N ASP A 73 8.45 8.67 -7.02
CA ASP A 73 9.44 9.18 -6.06
C ASP A 73 8.76 10.09 -5.03
N PHE A 74 7.90 11.00 -5.51
CA PHE A 74 7.08 11.84 -4.65
C PHE A 74 6.17 11.04 -3.72
N SER A 75 5.53 9.96 -4.20
CA SER A 75 4.66 9.15 -3.35
C SER A 75 5.42 8.42 -2.25
N CYS A 76 6.66 7.99 -2.51
CA CYS A 76 7.53 7.40 -1.49
C CYS A 76 7.88 8.41 -0.39
N GLU A 77 8.22 9.65 -0.76
CA GLU A 77 8.47 10.73 0.20
C GLU A 77 7.19 11.10 0.98
N HIS A 78 6.05 11.18 0.29
CA HIS A 78 4.76 11.47 0.89
C HIS A 78 4.35 10.40 1.90
N ALA A 79 4.47 9.11 1.55
CA ALA A 79 4.14 7.99 2.43
C ALA A 79 5.01 8.00 3.70
N LYS A 80 6.32 8.29 3.57
CA LYS A 80 7.21 8.48 4.72
C LYS A 80 6.74 9.62 5.61
N ALA A 81 6.34 10.76 5.04
CA ALA A 81 5.81 11.89 5.80
C ALA A 81 4.49 11.56 6.52
N GLN A 82 3.70 10.60 6.02
CA GLN A 82 2.51 10.07 6.67
C GLN A 82 2.81 8.93 7.67
N MET A 83 4.09 8.63 7.94
CA MET A 83 4.54 7.54 8.81
C MET A 83 4.02 6.16 8.37
N CYS A 84 3.96 5.92 7.07
CA CYS A 84 3.79 4.58 6.52
C CYS A 84 5.13 3.83 6.56
N ASP A 85 5.08 2.55 6.92
CA ASP A 85 6.23 1.65 6.98
C ASP A 85 6.62 1.13 5.60
N TYR A 86 5.64 0.98 4.69
CA TYR A 86 5.88 0.55 3.31
C TYR A 86 4.85 1.11 2.31
N ILE A 87 5.21 1.03 1.03
CA ILE A 87 4.38 1.38 -0.13
C ILE A 87 4.35 0.19 -1.09
N GLY A 88 3.20 -0.07 -1.73
CA GLY A 88 3.02 -1.20 -2.65
C GLY A 88 1.86 -1.06 -3.60
#